data_AF-A0AAU1F319-F1
#
_entry.id   AF-A0AAU1F319-F1
#
_cell.length_a   1.000
_cell.length_b   1.000
_cell.length_c   1.000
_cell.angle_alpha   90.00
_cell.angle_beta   90.00
_cell.angle_gamma   90.00
#
_symmetry.space_group_name_H-M   'P 1'
#
loop_
_entity.id
_entity.type
_entity.pdbx_description
1 polymer ?
#
loop_
_entity_poly.entity_id
_entity_poly.type
_entity_poly.pdbx_seq_one_letter_code
_entity_poly.pdbx_strand_id
1 'polypeptide(L)'
;MPLAAAGLTAVPPPAAASDNGLSVRPAMGWSSWSFVRRQPTEAKLKAQADALVSSGLKDHGYLYVNLDDFYQKCDSNGFTVDQYGRWAVDSAKFPSGIKSLADYLHSKGLKFGFYVTPGIAKNAVTRNTPIEGTSYHAKDIADTSKLEKNYNCKNMYYIDYSKPGSQEFVNSWARQFASWGVDYLKIDGVGSHDIPDVRAWDKALRTSGRPINYALSNNLAIADAPTWRQLANSWRTQGDVECYCGPGPNGSGFPLTDWNHITSRFNSAANWQQYAGPGGWNDLDSLEIGNGDQVGLNADQRRSHMTLWAMAASPLLLGTDLTALNATDKAMLTNDRLIAVNQDGVAARRIVNSGPQQVWSKREPNGDYIVALFNTGTSGNQTVAVNWSQVGFSGAAAVTDLWSGQSGGLVNGSYSVTLRPGETRLIRATPQSGTPVRYEAENASFSAGATVDTDHGGFSGTGFVNTANAAGAYVEWTVESATARDAELTIRYANGTTAGRPMDISVNGAVVSAGRAFDATGAWTTWADSTLSVPLKTGSNTVRVTATTASGAPNIDYLDRG
;
A
#
# COMPACT_ATOMS: atom_id res chain seq x y z
N MET A 1 -1.30 22.39 47.32
CA MET A 1 -1.76 22.19 45.93
C MET A 1 -1.02 20.98 45.38
N PRO A 2 -1.69 19.84 45.11
CA PRO A 2 -1.03 18.72 44.45
C PRO A 2 -0.92 19.02 42.95
N LEU A 3 0.25 18.79 42.36
CA LEU A 3 0.44 18.82 40.91
C LEU A 3 -0.31 17.63 40.29
N ALA A 4 -1.13 17.93 39.29
CA ALA A 4 -1.88 16.94 38.53
C ALA A 4 -0.94 16.03 37.73
N ALA A 5 -1.15 14.72 37.84
CA ALA A 5 -0.51 13.71 37.01
C ALA A 5 -1.01 13.86 35.56
N ALA A 6 -0.08 14.14 34.64
CA ALA A 6 -0.35 14.07 33.21
C ALA A 6 -0.52 12.59 32.82
N GLY A 7 -1.74 12.20 32.45
CA GLY A 7 -2.03 10.86 31.96
C GLY A 7 -1.30 10.61 30.64
N LEU A 8 -0.42 9.62 30.63
CA LEU A 8 0.20 9.10 29.42
C LEU A 8 -0.87 8.38 28.59
N THR A 9 -1.21 8.96 27.44
CA THR A 9 -1.99 8.31 26.38
C THR A 9 -1.15 7.18 25.77
N ALA A 10 -1.61 5.94 25.91
CA ALA A 10 -1.05 4.80 25.20
C ALA A 10 -1.13 5.04 23.68
N VAL A 11 -0.04 4.80 22.95
CA VAL A 11 -0.08 4.74 21.48
C VAL A 11 -0.92 3.51 21.12
N PRO A 12 -2.05 3.67 20.39
CA PRO A 12 -2.86 2.53 20.02
C PRO A 12 -2.08 1.60 19.07
N PRO A 13 -2.33 0.28 19.10
CA PRO A 13 -1.74 -0.65 18.13
C PRO A 13 -2.03 -0.18 16.70
N PRO A 14 -1.16 -0.49 15.71
CA PRO A 14 -1.41 -0.13 14.33
C PRO A 14 -2.81 -0.62 13.95
N ALA A 15 -3.65 0.31 13.51
CA ALA A 15 -5.04 0.03 13.21
C ALA A 15 -5.16 -1.18 12.26
N ALA A 16 -6.00 -2.14 12.62
CA ALA A 16 -6.28 -3.30 11.77
C ALA A 16 -6.86 -2.82 10.42
N ALA A 17 -6.48 -3.52 9.34
CA ALA A 17 -7.07 -3.28 8.03
C ALA A 17 -8.58 -3.56 8.04
N SER A 18 -9.31 -2.99 7.08
CA SER A 18 -10.72 -3.28 6.85
C SER A 18 -10.94 -4.80 6.75
N ASP A 19 -11.57 -5.38 7.78
CA ASP A 19 -11.89 -6.82 7.83
C ASP A 19 -13.19 -7.09 7.06
N ASN A 20 -13.16 -6.86 5.74
CA ASN A 20 -14.28 -7.13 4.84
C ASN A 20 -14.02 -8.32 3.89
N GLY A 21 -12.89 -9.02 4.07
CA GLY A 21 -12.47 -10.14 3.23
C GLY A 21 -12.05 -9.76 1.80
N LEU A 22 -12.02 -8.46 1.47
CA LEU A 22 -11.58 -7.93 0.18
C LEU A 22 -10.15 -7.42 0.28
N SER A 23 -9.51 -7.23 -0.88
CA SER A 23 -8.11 -6.77 -0.97
C SER A 23 -7.13 -7.56 -0.08
N VAL A 24 -7.32 -8.88 0.08
CA VAL A 24 -6.28 -9.75 0.66
C VAL A 24 -4.98 -9.66 -0.14
N ARG A 25 -5.10 -9.30 -1.43
CA ARG A 25 -4.00 -8.89 -2.31
C ARG A 25 -4.35 -7.57 -3.01
N PRO A 26 -3.36 -6.80 -3.49
CA PRO A 26 -3.61 -5.56 -4.22
C PRO A 26 -4.46 -5.81 -5.47
N ALA A 27 -5.38 -4.90 -5.78
CA ALA A 27 -6.22 -4.98 -6.97
C ALA A 27 -5.37 -4.83 -8.24
N MET A 28 -5.72 -5.58 -9.29
CA MET A 28 -5.06 -5.49 -10.61
C MET A 28 -6.12 -5.31 -11.69
N GLY A 29 -5.89 -4.40 -12.63
CA GLY A 29 -6.89 -4.05 -13.64
C GLY A 29 -6.49 -2.87 -14.50
N TRP A 30 -7.49 -2.11 -14.93
CA TRP A 30 -7.35 -0.91 -15.76
C TRP A 30 -8.32 0.17 -15.29
N SER A 31 -7.92 1.44 -15.41
CA SER A 31 -8.75 2.61 -15.10
C SER A 31 -8.81 3.56 -16.28
N SER A 32 -9.98 4.17 -16.51
CA SER A 32 -10.19 5.06 -17.65
C SER A 32 -9.56 6.45 -17.52
N TRP A 33 -8.99 6.81 -16.36
CA TRP A 33 -8.56 8.19 -16.10
C TRP A 33 -7.42 8.68 -17.00
N SER A 34 -6.30 7.95 -17.08
CA SER A 34 -5.08 8.46 -17.71
C SER A 34 -5.26 8.68 -19.22
N PHE A 35 -5.63 7.62 -19.95
CA PHE A 35 -5.79 7.67 -21.41
C PHE A 35 -7.16 8.20 -21.87
N VAL A 36 -8.26 7.55 -21.46
CA VAL A 36 -9.61 7.88 -21.94
C VAL A 36 -10.11 9.21 -21.38
N ARG A 37 -9.77 9.45 -20.10
CA ARG A 37 -9.92 10.70 -19.38
C ARG A 37 -11.34 11.26 -19.42
N ARG A 38 -11.52 12.50 -19.89
CA ARG A 38 -12.80 13.23 -19.85
C ARG A 38 -13.82 12.77 -20.89
N GLN A 39 -13.52 11.73 -21.65
CA GLN A 39 -14.32 11.27 -22.77
C GLN A 39 -14.67 9.77 -22.67
N PRO A 40 -15.07 9.23 -21.50
CA PRO A 40 -15.46 7.83 -21.41
C PRO A 40 -16.81 7.63 -22.10
N THR A 41 -16.93 6.50 -22.80
CA THR A 41 -18.18 6.03 -23.39
C THR A 41 -18.28 4.53 -23.21
N GLU A 42 -19.49 3.99 -23.25
CA GLU A 42 -19.73 2.54 -23.18
C GLU A 42 -18.89 1.79 -24.22
N ALA A 43 -18.81 2.30 -25.46
CA ALA A 43 -18.01 1.70 -26.52
C ALA A 43 -16.51 1.66 -26.20
N LYS A 44 -15.95 2.75 -25.65
CA LYS A 44 -14.53 2.79 -25.27
C LYS A 44 -14.23 1.82 -24.13
N LEU A 45 -15.09 1.75 -23.11
CA LEU A 45 -14.93 0.83 -21.99
C LEU A 45 -14.98 -0.63 -22.46
N LYS A 46 -15.90 -0.96 -23.36
CA LYS A 46 -15.98 -2.30 -23.98
C LYS A 46 -14.73 -2.62 -24.80
N ALA A 47 -14.21 -1.66 -25.58
CA ALA A 47 -12.98 -1.87 -26.37
C ALA A 47 -11.75 -2.14 -25.49
N GLN A 48 -11.60 -1.40 -24.38
CA GLN A 48 -10.50 -1.62 -23.42
C GLN A 48 -10.65 -2.97 -22.70
N ALA A 49 -11.88 -3.37 -22.36
CA ALA A 49 -12.15 -4.69 -21.78
C ALA A 49 -11.83 -5.83 -22.76
N ASP A 50 -12.21 -5.69 -24.03
CA ASP A 50 -11.86 -6.65 -25.09
C ASP A 50 -10.35 -6.76 -25.29
N ALA A 51 -9.64 -5.63 -25.28
CA ALA A 51 -8.18 -5.61 -25.37
C ALA A 51 -7.51 -6.25 -24.14
N LEU A 52 -8.03 -6.01 -22.94
CA LEU A 52 -7.54 -6.63 -21.71
C LEU A 52 -7.67 -8.16 -21.76
N VAL A 53 -8.79 -8.68 -22.25
CA VAL A 53 -9.00 -10.14 -22.39
C VAL A 53 -8.13 -10.71 -23.51
N SER A 54 -8.18 -10.11 -24.70
CA SER A 54 -7.46 -10.65 -25.89
C SER A 54 -5.94 -10.56 -25.77
N SER A 55 -5.43 -9.59 -25.01
CA SER A 55 -4.00 -9.52 -24.68
C SER A 55 -3.56 -10.62 -23.71
N GLY A 56 -4.48 -11.33 -23.04
CA GLY A 56 -4.16 -12.36 -22.03
C GLY A 56 -3.91 -11.80 -20.64
N LEU A 57 -3.97 -10.48 -20.43
CA LEU A 57 -3.76 -9.86 -19.12
C LEU A 57 -4.72 -10.40 -18.05
N LYS A 58 -5.96 -10.71 -18.44
CA LYS A 58 -6.94 -11.36 -17.55
C LYS A 58 -6.40 -12.63 -16.89
N ASP A 59 -5.68 -13.46 -17.65
CA ASP A 59 -5.19 -14.75 -17.16
C ASP A 59 -4.00 -14.59 -16.20
N HIS A 60 -3.39 -13.40 -16.18
CA HIS A 60 -2.37 -12.97 -15.22
C HIS A 60 -2.94 -12.17 -14.03
N GLY A 61 -4.27 -12.12 -13.88
CA GLY A 61 -4.93 -11.55 -12.70
C GLY A 61 -5.40 -10.09 -12.84
N TYR A 62 -5.22 -9.45 -13.99
CA TYR A 62 -5.80 -8.13 -14.26
C TYR A 62 -7.31 -8.28 -14.49
N LEU A 63 -8.14 -7.99 -13.48
CA LEU A 63 -9.57 -8.30 -13.50
C LEU A 63 -10.47 -7.06 -13.51
N TYR A 64 -10.04 -5.95 -12.92
CA TYR A 64 -10.89 -4.77 -12.79
C TYR A 64 -10.86 -3.91 -14.05
N VAL A 65 -12.03 -3.44 -14.50
CA VAL A 65 -12.18 -2.37 -15.49
C VAL A 65 -12.93 -1.24 -14.80
N ASN A 66 -12.19 -0.22 -14.38
CA ASN A 66 -12.70 0.92 -13.63
C ASN A 66 -13.13 2.05 -14.59
N LEU A 67 -14.44 2.34 -14.58
CA LEU A 67 -14.95 3.58 -15.15
C LEU A 67 -14.73 4.71 -14.14
N ASP A 68 -13.72 5.51 -14.44
CA ASP A 68 -13.40 6.73 -13.70
C ASP A 68 -14.36 7.88 -14.09
N ASP A 69 -14.00 9.11 -13.78
CA ASP A 69 -14.86 10.28 -13.87
C ASP A 69 -15.38 10.62 -15.30
N PHE A 70 -16.31 11.57 -15.41
CA PHE A 70 -16.93 12.09 -16.64
C PHE A 70 -17.97 11.19 -17.32
N TYR A 71 -18.57 10.23 -16.60
CA TYR A 71 -19.74 9.46 -17.08
C TYR A 71 -21.08 10.17 -16.81
N GLN A 72 -21.08 11.19 -15.97
CA GLN A 72 -22.27 11.84 -15.42
C GLN A 72 -22.83 12.87 -16.39
N LYS A 73 -24.13 13.12 -16.27
CA LYS A 73 -24.81 14.24 -16.95
C LYS A 73 -24.70 15.49 -16.09
N CYS A 74 -24.15 16.57 -16.67
CA CYS A 74 -24.07 17.88 -16.03
C CYS A 74 -25.02 18.89 -16.70
N ASP A 75 -25.48 19.88 -15.92
CA ASP A 75 -26.08 21.13 -16.40
C ASP A 75 -25.31 22.35 -15.84
N SER A 76 -25.83 23.56 -16.05
CA SER A 76 -25.19 24.79 -15.58
C SER A 76 -25.05 24.90 -14.05
N ASN A 77 -25.82 24.12 -13.29
CA ASN A 77 -25.82 24.10 -11.83
C ASN A 77 -25.08 22.91 -11.24
N GLY A 78 -24.56 22.00 -12.06
CA GLY A 78 -23.71 20.88 -11.65
C GLY A 78 -24.28 19.54 -12.10
N PHE A 79 -24.17 18.51 -11.26
CA PHE A 79 -24.70 17.19 -11.58
C PHE A 79 -26.22 17.26 -11.78
N THR A 80 -26.73 16.75 -12.90
CA THR A 80 -28.14 16.39 -12.99
C THR A 80 -28.39 15.19 -12.07
N VAL A 81 -29.57 15.12 -11.45
CA VAL A 81 -29.91 14.07 -10.48
C VAL A 81 -31.19 13.32 -10.82
N ASP A 82 -31.24 12.06 -10.41
CA ASP A 82 -32.43 11.21 -10.42
C ASP A 82 -33.48 11.69 -9.40
N GLN A 83 -34.59 10.96 -9.30
CA GLN A 83 -35.70 11.32 -8.40
C GLN A 83 -35.34 11.25 -6.90
N TYR A 84 -34.22 10.64 -6.54
CA TYR A 84 -33.74 10.52 -5.16
C TYR A 84 -32.48 11.34 -4.87
N GLY A 85 -32.08 12.21 -5.81
CA GLY A 85 -30.92 13.09 -5.64
C GLY A 85 -29.57 12.45 -5.96
N ARG A 86 -29.54 11.23 -6.52
CA ARG A 86 -28.31 10.57 -7.00
C ARG A 86 -27.95 11.07 -8.39
N TRP A 87 -26.68 11.06 -8.77
CA TRP A 87 -26.25 11.57 -10.08
C TRP A 87 -26.87 10.80 -11.23
N ALA A 88 -27.35 11.53 -12.24
CA ALA A 88 -27.78 10.94 -13.50
C ALA A 88 -26.57 10.59 -14.36
N VAL A 89 -26.60 9.41 -14.96
CA VAL A 89 -25.64 8.98 -15.99
C VAL A 89 -25.98 9.67 -17.31
N ASP A 90 -24.95 10.07 -18.08
CA ASP A 90 -25.16 10.59 -19.43
C ASP A 90 -25.49 9.44 -20.39
N SER A 91 -26.77 9.30 -20.74
CA SER A 91 -27.26 8.27 -21.65
C SER A 91 -26.75 8.43 -23.08
N ALA A 92 -26.22 9.59 -23.47
CA ALA A 92 -25.56 9.73 -24.77
C ALA A 92 -24.19 9.01 -24.78
N LYS A 93 -23.53 8.92 -23.63
CA LYS A 93 -22.25 8.21 -23.46
C LYS A 93 -22.46 6.72 -23.14
N PHE A 94 -23.52 6.41 -22.41
CA PHE A 94 -23.87 5.05 -21.96
C PHE A 94 -25.31 4.69 -22.36
N PRO A 95 -25.58 4.50 -23.66
CA PRO A 95 -26.94 4.29 -24.18
C PRO A 95 -27.62 3.03 -23.64
N SER A 96 -26.86 1.98 -23.30
CA SER A 96 -27.42 0.75 -22.71
C SER A 96 -27.53 0.81 -21.18
N GLY A 97 -27.01 1.88 -20.56
CA GLY A 97 -26.93 2.05 -19.10
C GLY A 97 -25.78 1.30 -18.43
N ILE A 98 -25.46 1.71 -17.19
CA ILE A 98 -24.29 1.21 -16.44
C ILE A 98 -24.41 -0.27 -16.11
N LYS A 99 -25.59 -0.76 -15.72
CA LYS A 99 -25.79 -2.20 -15.47
C LYS A 99 -25.46 -3.05 -16.69
N SER A 100 -25.85 -2.62 -17.90
CA SER A 100 -25.54 -3.37 -19.12
C SER A 100 -24.04 -3.42 -19.41
N LEU A 101 -23.30 -2.35 -19.09
CA LEU A 101 -21.85 -2.36 -19.17
C LEU A 101 -21.24 -3.35 -18.16
N ALA A 102 -21.69 -3.33 -16.91
CA ALA A 102 -21.24 -4.26 -15.88
C ALA A 102 -21.52 -5.73 -16.26
N ASP A 103 -22.75 -6.04 -16.70
CA ASP A 103 -23.14 -7.38 -17.17
C ASP A 103 -22.23 -7.83 -18.33
N TYR A 104 -21.88 -6.93 -19.26
CA TYR A 104 -20.94 -7.22 -20.34
C TYR A 104 -19.53 -7.54 -19.82
N LEU A 105 -19.00 -6.77 -18.86
CA LEU A 105 -17.69 -7.04 -18.26
C LEU A 105 -17.70 -8.37 -17.49
N HIS A 106 -18.74 -8.65 -16.72
CA HIS A 106 -18.91 -9.92 -16.00
C HIS A 106 -19.00 -11.11 -16.95
N SER A 107 -19.66 -10.96 -18.10
CA SER A 107 -19.72 -12.02 -19.12
C SER A 107 -18.34 -12.43 -19.68
N LYS A 108 -17.33 -11.56 -19.52
CA LYS A 108 -15.93 -11.82 -19.88
C LYS A 108 -15.08 -12.32 -18.71
N GLY A 109 -15.68 -12.52 -17.54
CA GLY A 109 -14.98 -12.87 -16.30
C GLY A 109 -14.15 -11.71 -15.74
N LEU A 110 -14.47 -10.46 -16.10
CA LEU A 110 -13.89 -9.25 -15.51
C LEU A 110 -14.77 -8.73 -14.37
N LYS A 111 -14.27 -7.73 -13.65
CA LYS A 111 -14.94 -7.01 -12.56
C LYS A 111 -15.14 -5.55 -12.94
N PHE A 112 -16.25 -4.96 -12.53
CA PHE A 112 -16.57 -3.58 -12.87
C PHE A 112 -16.20 -2.62 -11.73
N GLY A 113 -15.41 -1.59 -12.04
CA GLY A 113 -15.10 -0.49 -11.13
C GLY A 113 -15.88 0.78 -11.47
N PHE A 114 -16.23 1.57 -10.46
CA PHE A 114 -17.00 2.79 -10.59
C PHE A 114 -16.45 3.93 -9.73
N TYR A 115 -16.91 5.15 -9.99
CA TYR A 115 -16.36 6.38 -9.43
C TYR A 115 -17.46 7.29 -8.86
N VAL A 116 -17.21 7.85 -7.68
CA VAL A 116 -17.97 8.97 -7.09
C VAL A 116 -17.05 9.90 -6.30
N THR A 117 -17.60 11.00 -5.78
CA THR A 117 -16.94 11.92 -4.87
C THR A 117 -17.82 12.20 -3.66
N PRO A 118 -17.27 12.69 -2.53
CA PRO A 118 -18.04 13.04 -1.35
C PRO A 118 -19.15 14.08 -1.61
N GLY A 119 -20.13 14.08 -0.70
CA GLY A 119 -21.16 15.11 -0.62
C GLY A 119 -22.44 14.84 -1.43
N ILE A 120 -23.25 15.90 -1.59
CA ILE A 120 -24.55 15.88 -2.27
C ILE A 120 -24.68 17.00 -3.31
N ALA A 121 -25.26 16.68 -4.47
CA ALA A 121 -25.36 17.63 -5.57
C ALA A 121 -26.26 18.83 -5.24
N LYS A 122 -25.82 20.04 -5.60
CA LYS A 122 -26.62 21.27 -5.46
C LYS A 122 -27.99 21.18 -6.13
N ASN A 123 -28.09 20.47 -7.25
CA ASN A 123 -29.37 20.23 -7.92
C ASN A 123 -30.32 19.34 -7.11
N ALA A 124 -29.82 18.35 -6.35
CA ALA A 124 -30.64 17.56 -5.42
C ALA A 124 -31.21 18.47 -4.32
N VAL A 125 -30.37 19.32 -3.72
CA VAL A 125 -30.78 20.28 -2.69
C VAL A 125 -31.76 21.32 -3.23
N THR A 126 -31.52 21.85 -4.43
CA THR A 126 -32.37 22.88 -5.04
C THR A 126 -33.77 22.34 -5.35
N ARG A 127 -33.83 21.13 -5.91
CA ARG A 127 -35.09 20.40 -6.17
C ARG A 127 -35.70 19.81 -4.89
N ASN A 128 -34.95 19.84 -3.79
CA ASN A 128 -35.25 19.17 -2.53
C ASN A 128 -35.73 17.73 -2.76
N THR A 129 -34.95 16.93 -3.48
CA THR A 129 -35.33 15.56 -3.82
C THR A 129 -35.51 14.71 -2.55
N PRO A 130 -36.48 13.79 -2.50
CA PRO A 130 -36.61 12.84 -1.40
C PRO A 130 -35.39 11.91 -1.31
N ILE A 131 -35.06 11.45 -0.11
CA ILE A 131 -34.05 10.41 0.12
C ILE A 131 -34.76 9.05 0.10
N GLU A 132 -34.31 8.16 -0.80
CA GLU A 132 -34.92 6.86 -1.05
C GLU A 132 -35.19 6.07 0.25
N GLY A 133 -36.45 5.67 0.45
CA GLY A 133 -36.85 4.85 1.59
C GLY A 133 -37.03 5.61 2.90
N THR A 134 -37.05 6.95 2.88
CA THR A 134 -37.21 7.79 4.07
C THR A 134 -38.24 8.90 3.86
N SER A 135 -38.58 9.61 4.95
CA SER A 135 -39.34 10.87 4.89
C SER A 135 -38.46 12.12 4.70
N TYR A 136 -37.12 11.96 4.70
CA TYR A 136 -36.17 13.07 4.60
C TYR A 136 -35.90 13.45 3.14
N HIS A 137 -35.36 14.65 2.94
CA HIS A 137 -35.03 15.21 1.64
C HIS A 137 -33.60 15.78 1.63
N ALA A 138 -33.08 16.08 0.45
CA ALA A 138 -31.72 16.59 0.26
C ALA A 138 -31.41 17.84 1.10
N LYS A 139 -32.37 18.75 1.34
CA LYS A 139 -32.14 19.94 2.18
C LYS A 139 -31.99 19.62 3.66
N ASP A 140 -32.50 18.47 4.13
CA ASP A 140 -32.45 18.10 5.54
C ASP A 140 -31.04 17.67 5.97
N ILE A 141 -30.22 17.22 5.01
CA ILE A 141 -28.89 16.64 5.26
C ILE A 141 -27.74 17.48 4.71
N ALA A 142 -28.01 18.47 3.85
CA ALA A 142 -26.95 19.24 3.19
C ALA A 142 -26.43 20.39 4.08
N ASP A 143 -25.11 20.48 4.25
CA ASP A 143 -24.46 21.69 4.76
C ASP A 143 -24.21 22.65 3.59
N THR A 144 -25.19 23.52 3.33
CA THR A 144 -25.11 24.46 2.20
C THR A 144 -24.12 25.60 2.40
N SER A 145 -23.45 25.68 3.56
CA SER A 145 -22.42 26.68 3.83
C SER A 145 -21.05 26.30 3.27
N LYS A 146 -20.87 25.02 2.88
CA LYS A 146 -19.60 24.48 2.40
C LYS A 146 -19.76 23.75 1.08
N LEU A 147 -18.78 23.90 0.19
CA LEU A 147 -18.75 23.22 -1.10
C LEU A 147 -17.59 22.24 -1.15
N GLU A 148 -17.89 21.03 -1.63
CA GLU A 148 -16.89 20.01 -1.90
C GLU A 148 -16.01 20.39 -3.08
N LYS A 149 -14.74 19.99 -2.99
CA LYS A 149 -13.80 20.18 -4.09
C LYS A 149 -14.02 19.11 -5.16
N ASN A 150 -14.73 19.47 -6.21
CA ASN A 150 -15.02 18.59 -7.34
C ASN A 150 -14.48 19.15 -8.66
N TYR A 151 -13.83 18.30 -9.46
CA TYR A 151 -13.15 18.69 -10.70
C TYR A 151 -14.00 18.47 -11.97
N ASN A 152 -15.15 17.81 -11.85
CA ASN A 152 -16.11 17.48 -12.92
C ASN A 152 -17.28 18.49 -12.99
N CYS A 153 -18.54 18.05 -12.82
CA CYS A 153 -19.72 18.90 -12.88
C CYS A 153 -19.71 20.01 -11.80
N LYS A 154 -18.86 19.92 -10.77
CA LYS A 154 -18.76 20.86 -9.64
C LYS A 154 -20.06 20.91 -8.81
N ASN A 155 -20.15 21.89 -7.91
CA ASN A 155 -21.37 22.25 -7.15
C ASN A 155 -21.96 21.09 -6.33
N MET A 156 -21.12 20.50 -5.50
CA MET A 156 -21.50 19.53 -4.48
C MET A 156 -21.40 20.22 -3.11
N TYR A 157 -22.41 20.05 -2.27
CA TYR A 157 -22.39 20.48 -0.87
C TYR A 157 -21.89 19.34 0.01
N TYR A 158 -21.36 19.70 1.17
CA TYR A 158 -21.08 18.73 2.23
C TYR A 158 -22.38 18.09 2.72
N ILE A 159 -22.30 16.85 3.21
CA ILE A 159 -23.39 16.20 3.95
C ILE A 159 -23.12 16.35 5.45
N ASP A 160 -24.11 16.83 6.20
CA ASP A 160 -24.11 16.82 7.65
C ASP A 160 -24.56 15.43 8.16
N TYR A 161 -23.57 14.58 8.43
CA TYR A 161 -23.78 13.23 8.94
C TYR A 161 -24.34 13.14 10.36
N SER A 162 -24.57 14.28 11.05
CA SER A 162 -25.35 14.30 12.29
C SER A 162 -26.86 14.27 12.05
N LYS A 163 -27.31 14.54 10.82
CA LYS A 163 -28.74 14.61 10.47
C LYS A 163 -29.28 13.23 10.12
N PRO A 164 -30.51 12.90 10.55
CA PRO A 164 -31.17 11.68 10.08
C PRO A 164 -31.43 11.76 8.57
N GLY A 165 -31.36 10.63 7.86
CA GLY A 165 -31.44 10.56 6.40
C GLY A 165 -30.07 10.60 5.70
N SER A 166 -29.01 11.10 6.36
CA SER A 166 -27.67 11.21 5.76
C SER A 166 -27.07 9.84 5.41
N GLN A 167 -27.12 8.89 6.35
CA GLN A 167 -26.67 7.52 6.10
C GLN A 167 -27.55 6.81 5.08
N GLU A 168 -28.86 7.03 5.11
CA GLU A 168 -29.81 6.44 4.18
C GLU A 168 -29.60 6.91 2.74
N PHE A 169 -29.18 8.16 2.55
CA PHE A 169 -28.75 8.68 1.25
C PHE A 169 -27.57 7.90 0.70
N VAL A 170 -26.50 7.71 1.48
CA VAL A 170 -25.33 6.90 1.07
C VAL A 170 -25.71 5.43 0.87
N ASN A 171 -26.56 4.86 1.72
CA ASN A 171 -27.07 3.51 1.54
C ASN A 171 -27.83 3.35 0.21
N SER A 172 -28.58 4.37 -0.23
CA SER A 172 -29.31 4.34 -1.50
C SER A 172 -28.38 4.30 -2.71
N TRP A 173 -27.20 4.92 -2.62
CA TRP A 173 -26.16 4.83 -3.63
C TRP A 173 -25.50 3.44 -3.63
N ALA A 174 -25.11 2.93 -2.46
CA ALA A 174 -24.51 1.60 -2.35
C ALA A 174 -25.45 0.50 -2.86
N ARG A 175 -26.75 0.58 -2.59
CA ARG A 175 -27.77 -0.32 -3.18
C ARG A 175 -27.84 -0.20 -4.69
N GLN A 176 -27.80 1.01 -5.24
CA GLN A 176 -27.80 1.22 -6.68
C GLN A 176 -26.57 0.58 -7.34
N PHE A 177 -25.38 0.79 -6.77
CA PHE A 177 -24.13 0.20 -7.27
C PHE A 177 -24.13 -1.32 -7.18
N ALA A 178 -24.61 -1.87 -6.06
CA ALA A 178 -24.81 -3.32 -5.93
C ALA A 178 -25.78 -3.86 -6.99
N SER A 179 -26.89 -3.16 -7.25
CA SER A 179 -27.88 -3.56 -8.27
C SER A 179 -27.34 -3.50 -9.71
N TRP A 180 -26.38 -2.62 -9.96
CA TRP A 180 -25.68 -2.55 -11.25
C TRP A 180 -24.58 -3.58 -11.38
N GLY A 181 -24.15 -4.23 -10.29
CA GLY A 181 -23.06 -5.20 -10.32
C GLY A 181 -21.67 -4.57 -10.18
N VAL A 182 -21.53 -3.41 -9.55
CA VAL A 182 -20.22 -2.82 -9.24
C VAL A 182 -19.43 -3.74 -8.30
N ASP A 183 -18.13 -3.91 -8.53
CA ASP A 183 -17.21 -4.74 -7.74
C ASP A 183 -16.10 -3.92 -7.06
N TYR A 184 -15.89 -2.69 -7.52
CA TYR A 184 -14.87 -1.77 -7.05
C TYR A 184 -15.42 -0.34 -7.09
N LEU A 185 -15.24 0.43 -6.02
CA LEU A 185 -15.64 1.82 -5.93
C LEU A 185 -14.43 2.67 -5.55
N LYS A 186 -14.06 3.59 -6.44
CA LYS A 186 -13.16 4.71 -6.13
C LYS A 186 -13.99 5.89 -5.67
N ILE A 187 -13.69 6.41 -4.49
CA ILE A 187 -14.18 7.72 -4.05
C ILE A 187 -13.03 8.72 -4.11
N ASP A 188 -13.25 9.84 -4.79
CA ASP A 188 -12.20 10.79 -5.12
C ASP A 188 -12.44 12.17 -4.53
N GLY A 189 -11.38 12.99 -4.45
CA GLY A 189 -11.43 14.29 -3.79
C GLY A 189 -11.42 14.24 -2.27
N VAL A 190 -11.15 13.07 -1.66
CA VAL A 190 -11.12 12.86 -0.21
C VAL A 190 -10.01 13.63 0.47
N GLY A 191 -10.34 14.31 1.57
CA GLY A 191 -9.43 14.82 2.59
C GLY A 191 -9.83 14.42 4.01
N SER A 192 -9.09 14.89 5.01
CA SER A 192 -9.35 14.58 6.44
C SER A 192 -10.75 15.00 6.91
N HIS A 193 -11.33 16.04 6.31
CA HIS A 193 -12.68 16.49 6.62
C HIS A 193 -13.78 15.55 6.12
N ASP A 194 -13.45 14.64 5.20
CA ASP A 194 -14.39 13.67 4.60
C ASP A 194 -14.40 12.33 5.34
N ILE A 195 -13.67 12.18 6.46
CA ILE A 195 -13.72 10.97 7.29
C ILE A 195 -15.16 10.54 7.62
N PRO A 196 -16.11 11.45 7.95
CA PRO A 196 -17.51 11.06 8.14
C PRO A 196 -18.16 10.46 6.87
N ASP A 197 -17.86 11.02 5.69
CA ASP A 197 -18.37 10.53 4.40
C ASP A 197 -17.80 9.14 4.09
N VAL A 198 -16.48 8.98 4.21
CA VAL A 198 -15.78 7.70 4.04
C VAL A 198 -16.33 6.62 4.98
N ARG A 199 -16.63 6.98 6.23
CA ARG A 199 -17.24 6.06 7.21
C ARG A 199 -18.68 5.68 6.83
N ALA A 200 -19.46 6.63 6.31
CA ALA A 200 -20.81 6.34 5.84
C ALA A 200 -20.80 5.40 4.63
N TRP A 201 -19.85 5.58 3.70
CA TRP A 201 -19.63 4.68 2.58
C TRP A 201 -19.18 3.28 3.00
N ASP A 202 -18.18 3.14 3.89
CA ASP A 202 -17.78 1.83 4.42
C ASP A 202 -18.99 1.07 4.98
N LYS A 203 -19.80 1.72 5.83
CA LYS A 203 -21.02 1.13 6.39
C LYS A 203 -22.06 0.75 5.32
N ALA A 204 -22.27 1.63 4.34
CA ALA A 204 -23.21 1.41 3.25
C ALA A 204 -22.78 0.24 2.34
N LEU A 205 -21.49 0.16 2.00
CA LEU A 205 -20.95 -0.92 1.17
C LEU A 205 -21.02 -2.28 1.88
N ARG A 206 -20.69 -2.34 3.18
CA ARG A 206 -20.82 -3.58 3.99
C ARG A 206 -22.24 -4.13 4.05
N THR A 207 -23.25 -3.26 3.93
CA THR A 207 -24.66 -3.63 4.04
C THR A 207 -25.38 -3.69 2.69
N SER A 208 -24.67 -3.42 1.58
CA SER A 208 -25.24 -3.39 0.23
C SER A 208 -25.67 -4.75 -0.31
N GLY A 209 -25.23 -5.84 0.31
CA GLY A 209 -25.47 -7.22 -0.15
C GLY A 209 -24.54 -7.68 -1.29
N ARG A 210 -23.59 -6.84 -1.71
CA ARG A 210 -22.56 -7.17 -2.70
C ARG A 210 -21.17 -6.77 -2.17
N PRO A 211 -20.16 -7.65 -2.22
CA PRO A 211 -18.79 -7.26 -1.90
C PRO A 211 -18.26 -6.25 -2.94
N ILE A 212 -17.95 -5.04 -2.49
CA ILE A 212 -17.41 -3.95 -3.32
C ILE A 212 -16.10 -3.49 -2.70
N ASN A 213 -15.01 -3.59 -3.46
CA ASN A 213 -13.69 -3.14 -3.06
C ASN A 213 -13.68 -1.60 -2.96
N TYR A 214 -13.19 -1.03 -1.87
CA TYR A 214 -13.33 0.40 -1.62
C TYR A 214 -11.99 1.14 -1.63
N ALA A 215 -11.80 2.06 -2.56
CA ALA A 215 -10.57 2.80 -2.77
C ALA A 215 -10.76 4.31 -2.55
N LEU A 216 -9.82 4.95 -1.87
CA LEU A 216 -9.84 6.39 -1.60
C LEU A 216 -8.80 7.12 -2.46
N SER A 217 -9.21 8.28 -2.99
CA SER A 217 -8.43 9.19 -3.82
C SER A 217 -8.69 10.62 -3.36
N ASN A 218 -7.77 11.59 -3.42
CA ASN A 218 -6.67 11.73 -4.39
C ASN A 218 -5.28 11.79 -3.76
N ASN A 219 -5.03 12.69 -2.80
CA ASN A 219 -3.74 12.85 -2.13
C ASN A 219 -3.96 12.90 -0.62
N LEU A 220 -4.12 11.73 -0.01
CA LEU A 220 -4.60 11.63 1.37
C LEU A 220 -3.51 12.03 2.37
N ALA A 221 -3.93 12.57 3.52
CA ALA A 221 -3.02 12.92 4.58
C ALA A 221 -2.51 11.66 5.30
N ILE A 222 -1.19 11.51 5.41
CA ILE A 222 -0.57 10.36 6.09
C ILE A 222 -0.89 10.31 7.59
N ALA A 223 -1.19 11.46 8.20
CA ALA A 223 -1.65 11.54 9.59
C ALA A 223 -2.94 10.74 9.84
N ASP A 224 -3.76 10.56 8.80
CA ASP A 224 -5.02 9.82 8.87
C ASP A 224 -4.89 8.38 8.35
N ALA A 225 -3.68 7.92 7.99
CA ALA A 225 -3.45 6.56 7.46
C ALA A 225 -4.04 5.43 8.33
N PRO A 226 -3.97 5.48 9.68
CA PRO A 226 -4.65 4.49 10.52
C PRO A 226 -6.17 4.45 10.30
N THR A 227 -6.79 5.61 10.07
CA THR A 227 -8.23 5.72 9.80
C THR A 227 -8.57 5.18 8.41
N TRP A 228 -7.80 5.55 7.38
CA TRP A 228 -7.99 5.03 6.02
C TRP A 228 -7.89 3.51 5.96
N ARG A 229 -6.92 2.96 6.67
CA ARG A 229 -6.72 1.52 6.78
C ARG A 229 -7.92 0.78 7.39
N GLN A 230 -8.63 1.38 8.34
CA GLN A 230 -9.83 0.77 8.93
C GLN A 230 -11.04 0.83 8.00
N LEU A 231 -11.15 1.88 7.19
CA LEU A 231 -12.37 2.20 6.45
C LEU A 231 -12.32 1.79 4.98
N ALA A 232 -11.14 1.57 4.40
CA ALA A 232 -10.98 1.31 2.98
C ALA A 232 -9.98 0.18 2.69
N ASN A 233 -10.04 -0.32 1.46
CA ASN A 233 -9.19 -1.37 0.94
C ASN A 233 -7.96 -0.85 0.19
N SER A 234 -7.97 0.41 -0.25
CA SER A 234 -6.77 1.13 -0.69
C SER A 234 -6.94 2.65 -0.55
N TRP A 235 -5.83 3.38 -0.52
CA TRP A 235 -5.81 4.83 -0.41
C TRP A 235 -4.62 5.44 -1.15
N ARG A 236 -4.90 6.47 -1.95
CA ARG A 236 -3.87 7.18 -2.71
C ARG A 236 -2.92 7.95 -1.81
N THR A 237 -1.62 7.72 -2.00
CA THR A 237 -0.56 8.31 -1.16
C THR A 237 0.05 9.60 -1.73
N GLN A 238 -0.31 9.97 -2.95
CA GLN A 238 0.11 11.21 -3.60
C GLN A 238 -0.93 11.66 -4.64
N GLY A 239 -0.84 12.92 -5.07
CA GLY A 239 -1.56 13.44 -6.23
C GLY A 239 -1.29 12.64 -7.51
N ASP A 240 -2.08 12.91 -8.54
CA ASP A 240 -2.10 12.17 -9.81
C ASP A 240 -0.72 11.84 -10.39
N VAL A 241 -0.56 10.63 -10.96
CA VAL A 241 0.68 10.17 -11.62
C VAL A 241 0.84 10.79 -12.99
N GLU A 242 -0.25 11.28 -13.59
CA GLU A 242 -0.19 11.92 -14.88
C GLU A 242 0.52 13.27 -14.82
N CYS A 243 1.36 13.56 -15.82
CA CYS A 243 2.06 14.85 -15.92
C CYS A 243 1.15 15.97 -16.41
N TYR A 244 -0.01 15.61 -16.99
CA TYR A 244 -0.92 16.52 -17.68
C TYR A 244 -0.23 17.39 -18.73
N CYS A 245 0.75 16.80 -19.41
CA CYS A 245 1.64 17.48 -20.35
C CYS A 245 1.38 17.10 -21.82
N GLY A 246 0.33 16.33 -22.10
CA GLY A 246 -0.13 16.04 -23.45
C GLY A 246 -0.68 17.28 -24.19
N PRO A 247 -0.65 17.31 -25.53
CA PRO A 247 -1.02 18.49 -26.32
C PRO A 247 -2.53 18.74 -26.42
N GLY A 248 -3.36 17.79 -25.96
CA GLY A 248 -4.81 17.91 -26.01
C GLY A 248 -5.39 18.76 -24.86
N PRO A 249 -6.70 19.07 -24.90
CA PRO A 249 -7.35 19.89 -23.91
C PRO A 249 -7.17 19.37 -22.47
N ASN A 250 -6.81 20.26 -21.54
CA ASN A 250 -6.50 19.92 -20.14
C ASN A 250 -5.30 18.96 -20.00
N GLY A 251 -4.37 18.95 -20.95
CA GLY A 251 -3.18 18.10 -20.89
C GLY A 251 -3.46 16.64 -21.27
N SER A 252 -4.50 16.38 -22.08
CA SER A 252 -4.88 15.02 -22.50
C SER A 252 -4.05 14.51 -23.66
N GLY A 253 -3.97 13.19 -23.80
CA GLY A 253 -3.14 12.53 -24.80
C GLY A 253 -1.73 12.27 -24.27
N PHE A 254 -0.89 11.70 -25.13
CA PHE A 254 0.48 11.36 -24.77
C PHE A 254 1.40 12.60 -24.69
N PRO A 255 2.41 12.60 -23.80
CA PRO A 255 2.68 11.58 -22.80
C PRO A 255 1.68 11.61 -21.62
N LEU A 256 1.44 10.44 -21.02
CA LEU A 256 0.52 10.31 -19.89
C LEU A 256 1.22 10.73 -18.59
N THR A 257 2.47 10.34 -18.41
CA THR A 257 3.29 10.65 -17.23
C THR A 257 4.69 11.12 -17.64
N ASP A 258 5.55 11.37 -16.67
CA ASP A 258 6.97 11.62 -16.87
C ASP A 258 7.80 11.02 -15.72
N TRP A 259 9.13 11.02 -15.90
CA TRP A 259 10.03 10.42 -14.91
C TRP A 259 10.03 11.14 -13.55
N ASN A 260 9.70 12.43 -13.50
CA ASN A 260 9.62 13.17 -12.23
C ASN A 260 8.41 12.71 -11.40
N HIS A 261 7.27 12.46 -12.05
CA HIS A 261 6.09 11.92 -11.38
C HIS A 261 6.37 10.52 -10.83
N ILE A 262 7.04 9.64 -11.58
CA ILE A 262 7.43 8.32 -11.10
C ILE A 262 8.45 8.39 -9.95
N THR A 263 9.52 9.18 -10.09
CA THR A 263 10.55 9.28 -9.04
C THR A 263 10.04 9.92 -7.76
N SER A 264 9.04 10.82 -7.84
CA SER A 264 8.40 11.38 -6.65
C SER A 264 7.74 10.30 -5.76
N ARG A 265 7.32 9.17 -6.35
CA ARG A 265 6.70 8.06 -5.62
C ARG A 265 7.66 7.31 -4.70
N PHE A 266 8.98 7.35 -4.93
CA PHE A 266 9.93 6.63 -4.07
C PHE A 266 9.88 7.11 -2.61
N ASN A 267 9.77 8.42 -2.39
CA ASN A 267 9.65 8.96 -1.04
C ASN A 267 8.27 8.68 -0.44
N SER A 268 7.20 8.82 -1.24
CA SER A 268 5.86 8.52 -0.78
C SER A 268 5.73 7.05 -0.37
N ALA A 269 6.11 6.11 -1.24
CA ALA A 269 6.09 4.69 -0.95
C ALA A 269 6.87 4.35 0.33
N ALA A 270 8.00 5.02 0.59
CA ALA A 270 8.84 4.71 1.74
C ALA A 270 8.19 5.18 3.05
N ASN A 271 7.57 6.36 3.03
CA ASN A 271 6.90 6.93 4.19
C ASN A 271 5.61 6.17 4.55
N TRP A 272 4.89 5.69 3.52
CA TRP A 272 3.61 5.02 3.70
C TRP A 272 3.72 3.51 3.93
N GLN A 273 4.88 2.89 3.67
CA GLN A 273 5.09 1.43 3.68
C GLN A 273 4.42 0.69 4.85
N GLN A 274 4.56 1.20 6.07
CA GLN A 274 4.03 0.59 7.30
C GLN A 274 2.50 0.42 7.34
N TYR A 275 1.76 1.11 6.47
CA TYR A 275 0.30 1.08 6.43
C TYR A 275 -0.25 0.05 5.43
N ALA A 276 0.58 -0.50 4.54
CA ALA A 276 0.16 -1.50 3.55
C ALA A 276 0.22 -2.93 4.11
N GLY A 277 -0.78 -3.74 3.78
CA GLY A 277 -0.82 -5.16 4.06
C GLY A 277 -2.16 -5.79 3.67
N PRO A 278 -2.35 -7.10 3.88
CA PRO A 278 -3.61 -7.78 3.56
C PRO A 278 -4.81 -7.05 4.15
N GLY A 279 -5.79 -6.73 3.27
CA GLY A 279 -6.99 -5.97 3.60
C GLY A 279 -6.93 -4.47 3.27
N GLY A 280 -5.74 -3.88 3.11
CA GLY A 280 -5.56 -2.45 2.88
C GLY A 280 -4.21 -2.06 2.27
N TRP A 281 -4.21 -1.42 1.10
CA TRP A 281 -2.99 -1.13 0.32
C TRP A 281 -2.76 0.36 0.08
N ASN A 282 -1.50 0.79 0.18
CA ASN A 282 -1.07 2.08 -0.32
C ASN A 282 -1.22 2.11 -1.85
N ASP A 283 -1.93 3.10 -2.38
CA ASP A 283 -2.13 3.28 -3.81
C ASP A 283 -1.20 4.37 -4.35
N LEU A 284 -0.24 3.97 -5.19
CA LEU A 284 0.71 4.87 -5.85
C LEU A 284 0.13 5.52 -7.12
N ASP A 285 -1.16 5.28 -7.38
CA ASP A 285 -1.92 5.64 -8.58
C ASP A 285 -1.63 4.71 -9.78
N SER A 286 -2.19 5.04 -10.95
CA SER A 286 -2.11 4.23 -12.17
C SER A 286 -0.68 3.77 -12.53
N LEU A 287 -0.58 2.56 -13.07
CA LEU A 287 0.62 1.99 -13.68
C LEU A 287 0.63 2.31 -15.18
N GLU A 288 1.46 3.28 -15.56
CA GLU A 288 1.56 3.81 -16.92
C GLU A 288 2.55 3.00 -17.77
N ILE A 289 2.14 1.77 -18.10
CA ILE A 289 2.87 0.86 -18.99
C ILE A 289 1.96 0.46 -20.16
N GLY A 290 2.45 0.69 -21.36
CA GLY A 290 1.71 0.55 -22.62
C GLY A 290 2.11 1.64 -23.60
N ASN A 291 1.85 1.42 -24.89
CA ASN A 291 2.11 2.39 -25.96
C ASN A 291 3.58 2.84 -26.11
N GLY A 292 4.53 2.10 -25.53
CA GLY A 292 5.97 2.38 -25.66
C GLY A 292 6.35 3.74 -25.07
N ASP A 293 7.36 4.37 -25.66
CA ASP A 293 7.93 5.62 -25.12
C ASP A 293 6.96 6.80 -25.21
N GLN A 294 5.88 6.66 -25.97
CA GLN A 294 4.81 7.65 -26.02
C GLN A 294 4.18 7.88 -24.65
N VAL A 295 4.23 6.92 -23.72
CA VAL A 295 3.71 7.10 -22.36
C VAL A 295 4.46 8.18 -21.57
N GLY A 296 5.65 8.58 -22.03
CA GLY A 296 6.53 9.57 -21.38
C GLY A 296 7.69 8.97 -20.60
N LEU A 297 7.85 7.65 -20.67
CA LEU A 297 8.90 6.88 -20.00
C LEU A 297 9.61 6.02 -21.03
N ASN A 298 10.94 5.93 -21.00
CA ASN A 298 11.68 4.93 -21.79
C ASN A 298 11.54 3.52 -21.20
N ALA A 299 12.04 2.49 -21.90
CA ALA A 299 11.91 1.11 -21.46
C ALA A 299 12.51 0.81 -20.06
N ASP A 300 13.64 1.44 -19.70
CA ASP A 300 14.27 1.24 -18.39
C ASP A 300 13.42 1.88 -17.28
N GLN A 301 12.91 3.08 -17.53
CA GLN A 301 12.00 3.80 -16.62
C GLN A 301 10.67 3.06 -16.43
N ARG A 302 10.10 2.45 -17.49
CA ARG A 302 8.91 1.60 -17.38
C ARG A 302 9.16 0.36 -16.50
N ARG A 303 10.34 -0.26 -16.60
CA ARG A 303 10.74 -1.35 -15.68
C ARG A 303 10.87 -0.88 -14.24
N SER A 304 11.49 0.29 -14.01
CA SER A 304 11.58 0.88 -12.67
C SER A 304 10.21 1.22 -12.10
N HIS A 305 9.29 1.73 -12.92
CA HIS A 305 7.91 2.01 -12.53
C HIS A 305 7.17 0.73 -12.09
N MET A 306 7.20 -0.35 -12.89
CA MET A 306 6.62 -1.64 -12.49
C MET A 306 7.27 -2.20 -11.22
N THR A 307 8.60 -2.12 -11.14
CA THR A 307 9.35 -2.70 -10.01
C THR A 307 9.01 -1.99 -8.70
N LEU A 308 8.92 -0.66 -8.69
CA LEU A 308 8.51 0.07 -7.49
C LEU A 308 7.07 -0.27 -7.07
N TRP A 309 6.13 -0.33 -8.02
CA TRP A 309 4.73 -0.68 -7.71
C TRP A 309 4.61 -2.11 -7.17
N ALA A 310 5.36 -3.06 -7.74
CA ALA A 310 5.42 -4.43 -7.24
C ALA A 310 6.03 -4.51 -5.84
N MET A 311 7.16 -3.82 -5.60
CA MET A 311 7.80 -3.79 -4.29
C MET A 311 6.94 -3.13 -3.21
N ALA A 312 6.19 -2.08 -3.56
CA ALA A 312 5.27 -1.40 -2.65
C ALA A 312 3.96 -2.16 -2.39
N ALA A 313 3.70 -3.25 -3.13
CA ALA A 313 2.39 -3.92 -3.16
C ALA A 313 1.24 -2.93 -3.47
N SER A 314 1.48 -1.98 -4.36
CA SER A 314 0.45 -1.04 -4.83
C SER A 314 -0.55 -1.77 -5.73
N PRO A 315 -1.83 -1.36 -5.79
CA PRO A 315 -2.71 -1.78 -6.88
C PRO A 315 -2.02 -1.59 -8.25
N LEU A 316 -2.16 -2.58 -9.14
CA LEU A 316 -1.66 -2.52 -10.51
C LEU A 316 -2.82 -2.19 -11.45
N LEU A 317 -3.30 -0.95 -11.37
CA LEU A 317 -4.33 -0.42 -12.26
C LEU A 317 -3.68 0.28 -13.45
N LEU A 318 -3.79 -0.30 -14.64
CA LEU A 318 -3.25 0.26 -15.87
C LEU A 318 -4.01 1.52 -16.30
N GLY A 319 -3.29 2.54 -16.74
CA GLY A 319 -3.88 3.80 -17.26
C GLY A 319 -3.86 3.95 -18.78
N THR A 320 -3.12 3.07 -19.46
CA THR A 320 -2.74 3.19 -20.88
C THR A 320 -3.84 2.73 -21.85
N ASP A 321 -3.62 2.92 -23.16
CA ASP A 321 -4.51 2.39 -24.19
C ASP A 321 -4.20 0.92 -24.49
N LEU A 322 -5.00 0.02 -23.94
CA LEU A 322 -4.80 -1.42 -24.10
C LEU A 322 -5.04 -1.88 -25.54
N THR A 323 -5.82 -1.14 -26.34
CA THR A 323 -6.07 -1.49 -27.75
C THR A 323 -4.83 -1.34 -28.62
N ALA A 324 -3.82 -0.61 -28.14
CA ALA A 324 -2.53 -0.40 -28.78
C ALA A 324 -1.36 -0.91 -27.92
N LEU A 325 -1.60 -1.91 -27.07
CA LEU A 325 -0.57 -2.54 -26.25
C LEU A 325 0.43 -3.32 -27.13
N ASN A 326 1.68 -2.86 -27.17
CA ASN A 326 2.74 -3.52 -27.93
C ASN A 326 3.31 -4.75 -27.19
N ALA A 327 4.06 -5.59 -27.92
CA ALA A 327 4.62 -6.83 -27.39
C ALA A 327 5.59 -6.64 -26.22
N THR A 328 6.40 -5.57 -26.25
CA THR A 328 7.38 -5.27 -25.20
C THR A 328 6.70 -4.94 -23.88
N ASP A 329 5.70 -4.06 -23.91
CA ASP A 329 4.95 -3.66 -22.71
C ASP A 329 4.06 -4.80 -22.23
N LYS A 330 3.43 -5.54 -23.15
CA LYS A 330 2.71 -6.79 -22.79
C LYS A 330 3.63 -7.75 -22.02
N ALA A 331 4.85 -7.99 -22.49
CA ALA A 331 5.78 -8.87 -21.81
C ALA A 331 6.20 -8.38 -20.40
N MET A 332 6.20 -7.06 -20.16
CA MET A 332 6.40 -6.52 -18.81
C MET A 332 5.18 -6.80 -17.92
N LEU A 333 3.98 -6.57 -18.45
CA LEU A 333 2.72 -6.72 -17.73
C LEU A 333 2.31 -8.18 -17.50
N THR A 334 2.78 -9.12 -18.31
CA THR A 334 2.52 -10.57 -18.15
C THR A 334 3.69 -11.31 -17.50
N ASN A 335 4.62 -10.60 -16.84
CA ASN A 335 5.74 -11.23 -16.16
C ASN A 335 5.31 -11.73 -14.77
N ASP A 336 4.94 -13.01 -14.68
CA ASP A 336 4.43 -13.63 -13.45
C ASP A 336 5.39 -13.53 -12.26
N ARG A 337 6.70 -13.41 -12.48
CA ARG A 337 7.67 -13.20 -11.39
C ARG A 337 7.48 -11.84 -10.73
N LEU A 338 7.20 -10.81 -11.51
CA LEU A 338 6.99 -9.44 -11.03
C LEU A 338 5.62 -9.29 -10.39
N ILE A 339 4.61 -9.94 -10.99
CA ILE A 339 3.26 -10.02 -10.42
C ILE A 339 3.29 -10.76 -9.09
N ALA A 340 4.01 -11.88 -8.98
CA ALA A 340 4.16 -12.61 -7.73
C ALA A 340 4.76 -11.73 -6.62
N VAL A 341 5.76 -10.90 -6.94
CA VAL A 341 6.29 -9.90 -6.00
C VAL A 341 5.19 -8.92 -5.58
N ASN A 342 4.35 -8.41 -6.47
CA ASN A 342 3.24 -7.54 -6.05
C ASN A 342 2.19 -8.27 -5.17
N GLN A 343 1.96 -9.55 -5.44
CA GLN A 343 0.86 -10.34 -4.90
C GLN A 343 1.23 -11.18 -3.66
N ASP A 344 2.46 -11.06 -3.16
CA ASP A 344 2.99 -11.81 -2.01
C ASP A 344 2.43 -11.36 -0.64
N GLY A 345 1.74 -10.22 -0.62
CA GLY A 345 1.13 -9.67 0.58
C GLY A 345 2.04 -8.80 1.45
N VAL A 346 3.25 -8.46 0.98
CA VAL A 346 4.26 -7.73 1.75
C VAL A 346 4.71 -6.46 1.01
N ALA A 347 4.56 -5.30 1.65
CA ALA A 347 5.13 -4.04 1.16
C ALA A 347 6.60 -3.91 1.59
N ALA A 348 7.50 -3.70 0.65
CA ALA A 348 8.94 -3.62 0.88
C ALA A 348 9.37 -2.32 1.56
N ARG A 349 10.40 -2.42 2.42
CA ARG A 349 11.06 -1.27 3.05
C ARG A 349 12.17 -0.72 2.14
N ARG A 350 12.32 0.59 2.10
CA ARG A 350 13.52 1.23 1.52
C ARG A 350 14.68 1.11 2.51
N ILE A 351 15.76 0.46 2.11
CA ILE A 351 16.94 0.19 2.94
C ILE A 351 18.18 1.01 2.53
N VAL A 352 18.20 1.55 1.30
CA VAL A 352 19.21 2.51 0.87
C VAL A 352 18.53 3.69 0.18
N ASN A 353 18.94 4.90 0.57
CA ASN A 353 18.51 6.17 -0.03
C ASN A 353 19.73 7.10 -0.14
N SER A 354 20.47 7.03 -1.25
CA SER A 354 21.70 7.79 -1.48
C SER A 354 21.65 8.46 -2.85
N GLY A 355 21.08 9.67 -2.90
CA GLY A 355 20.88 10.39 -4.16
C GLY A 355 20.12 9.54 -5.19
N PRO A 356 20.67 9.30 -6.40
CA PRO A 356 20.00 8.47 -7.41
C PRO A 356 20.00 6.97 -7.07
N GLN A 357 20.77 6.53 -6.08
CA GLN A 357 20.87 5.12 -5.71
C GLN A 357 19.82 4.79 -4.65
N GLN A 358 18.88 3.90 -5.00
CA GLN A 358 17.82 3.46 -4.09
C GLN A 358 17.83 1.93 -4.01
N VAL A 359 17.67 1.38 -2.81
CA VAL A 359 17.50 -0.06 -2.62
C VAL A 359 16.30 -0.34 -1.73
N TRP A 360 15.47 -1.28 -2.16
CA TRP A 360 14.28 -1.74 -1.45
C TRP A 360 14.37 -3.23 -1.21
N SER A 361 13.86 -3.69 -0.06
CA SER A 361 13.80 -5.12 0.21
C SER A 361 12.58 -5.52 1.03
N LYS A 362 12.16 -6.77 0.81
CA LYS A 362 11.22 -7.50 1.64
C LYS A 362 11.62 -8.96 1.72
N ARG A 363 11.11 -9.62 2.76
CA ARG A 363 11.21 -11.05 2.94
C ARG A 363 9.86 -11.70 2.61
N GLU A 364 9.86 -12.63 1.66
CA GLU A 364 8.68 -13.41 1.28
C GLU A 364 8.38 -14.48 2.37
N PRO A 365 7.13 -14.96 2.49
CA PRO A 365 6.76 -15.97 3.49
C PRO A 365 7.56 -17.28 3.41
N ASN A 366 8.07 -17.62 2.22
CA ASN A 366 8.92 -18.80 2.00
C ASN A 366 10.36 -18.61 2.54
N GLY A 367 10.71 -17.40 3.00
CA GLY A 367 12.01 -17.05 3.56
C GLY A 367 13.01 -16.49 2.56
N ASP A 368 12.65 -16.38 1.28
CA ASP A 368 13.43 -15.66 0.28
C ASP A 368 13.37 -14.15 0.50
N TYR A 369 14.38 -13.44 0.01
CA TYR A 369 14.41 -11.98 0.01
C TYR A 369 14.26 -11.46 -1.40
N ILE A 370 13.35 -10.51 -1.59
CA ILE A 370 13.26 -9.73 -2.82
C ILE A 370 14.01 -8.42 -2.61
N VAL A 371 14.92 -8.10 -3.51
CA VAL A 371 15.77 -6.90 -3.43
C VAL A 371 15.72 -6.16 -4.76
N ALA A 372 15.33 -4.89 -4.72
CA ALA A 372 15.25 -4.02 -5.89
C ALA A 372 16.28 -2.89 -5.76
N LEU A 373 17.19 -2.79 -6.72
CA LEU A 373 18.20 -1.75 -6.83
C LEU A 373 17.81 -0.84 -7.99
N PHE A 374 17.88 0.48 -7.79
CA PHE A 374 17.46 1.47 -8.77
C PHE A 374 18.52 2.55 -8.96
N ASN A 375 18.67 3.02 -10.20
CA ASN A 375 19.24 4.31 -10.52
C ASN A 375 18.10 5.28 -10.92
N THR A 376 17.68 6.14 -10.00
CA THR A 376 16.62 7.13 -10.24
C THR A 376 17.10 8.38 -10.98
N GLY A 377 18.41 8.49 -11.24
CA GLY A 377 19.00 9.60 -11.97
C GLY A 377 18.57 9.65 -13.44
N THR A 378 18.67 10.84 -14.03
CA THR A 378 18.41 11.09 -15.47
C THR A 378 19.69 11.07 -16.31
N SER A 379 20.85 10.95 -15.66
CA SER A 379 22.16 10.85 -16.30
C SER A 379 23.16 10.10 -15.41
N GLY A 380 24.23 9.59 -16.02
CA GLY A 380 25.29 8.85 -15.33
C GLY A 380 24.89 7.43 -14.91
N ASN A 381 25.78 6.48 -15.19
CA ASN A 381 25.64 5.13 -14.64
C ASN A 381 25.94 5.14 -13.14
N GLN A 382 25.17 4.38 -12.37
CA GLN A 382 25.36 4.24 -10.93
C GLN A 382 25.69 2.80 -10.58
N THR A 383 26.76 2.58 -9.84
CA THR A 383 26.99 1.29 -9.19
C THR A 383 26.21 1.27 -7.89
N VAL A 384 25.13 0.50 -7.86
CA VAL A 384 24.27 0.35 -6.67
C VAL A 384 24.61 -0.96 -6.00
N ALA A 385 24.90 -0.90 -4.71
CA ALA A 385 25.29 -2.06 -3.91
C ALA A 385 24.47 -2.16 -2.63
N VAL A 386 24.36 -3.38 -2.10
CA VAL A 386 23.70 -3.69 -0.84
C VAL A 386 24.38 -4.87 -0.16
N ASN A 387 24.62 -4.76 1.13
CA ASN A 387 25.07 -5.89 1.94
C ASN A 387 23.88 -6.74 2.36
N TRP A 388 24.04 -8.06 2.41
CA TRP A 388 22.99 -8.95 2.89
C TRP A 388 22.56 -8.63 4.32
N SER A 389 23.48 -8.14 5.16
CA SER A 389 23.14 -7.68 6.51
C SER A 389 22.12 -6.54 6.50
N GLN A 390 22.21 -5.61 5.54
CA GLN A 390 21.21 -4.54 5.37
C GLN A 390 19.87 -5.05 4.84
N VAL A 391 19.86 -6.20 4.16
CA VAL A 391 18.65 -6.90 3.69
C VAL A 391 17.99 -7.70 4.83
N GLY A 392 18.77 -8.12 5.82
CA GLY A 392 18.30 -8.92 6.96
C GLY A 392 18.73 -10.39 6.91
N PHE A 393 19.87 -10.72 6.31
CA PHE A 393 20.52 -12.04 6.44
C PHE A 393 22.05 -11.93 6.27
N SER A 394 22.80 -13.02 6.41
CA SER A 394 24.26 -13.02 6.21
C SER A 394 24.74 -14.18 5.33
N GLY A 395 26.03 -14.34 5.09
CA GLY A 395 26.56 -15.47 4.31
C GLY A 395 26.19 -15.45 2.83
N ALA A 396 25.98 -16.62 2.22
CA ALA A 396 25.76 -16.76 0.79
C ALA A 396 24.29 -16.99 0.44
N ALA A 397 23.87 -16.41 -0.69
CA ALA A 397 22.53 -16.58 -1.25
C ALA A 397 22.60 -16.90 -2.75
N ALA A 398 21.73 -17.80 -3.20
CA ALA A 398 21.48 -17.99 -4.62
C ALA A 398 20.65 -16.81 -5.13
N VAL A 399 21.14 -16.12 -6.16
CA VAL A 399 20.50 -14.93 -6.73
C VAL A 399 19.82 -15.29 -8.05
N THR A 400 18.61 -14.80 -8.27
CA THR A 400 17.89 -14.87 -9.55
C THR A 400 17.41 -13.47 -9.94
N ASP A 401 17.70 -13.03 -11.16
CA ASP A 401 17.12 -11.80 -11.72
C ASP A 401 15.66 -12.04 -12.10
N LEU A 402 14.73 -11.34 -11.45
CA LEU A 402 13.30 -11.58 -11.64
C LEU A 402 12.77 -11.01 -12.97
N TRP A 403 13.45 -10.04 -13.56
CA TRP A 403 13.08 -9.56 -14.90
C TRP A 403 13.34 -10.64 -15.96
N SER A 404 14.55 -11.20 -16.02
CA SER A 404 14.93 -12.19 -17.03
C SER A 404 14.66 -13.64 -16.63
N GLY A 405 14.64 -13.95 -15.34
CA GLY A 405 14.61 -15.32 -14.80
C GLY A 405 15.97 -15.99 -14.74
N GLN A 406 17.02 -15.29 -15.14
CA GLN A 406 18.36 -15.85 -15.20
C GLN A 406 18.95 -15.94 -13.79
N SER A 407 19.67 -17.05 -13.55
CA SER A 407 20.46 -17.21 -12.34
C SER A 407 21.62 -16.22 -12.34
N GLY A 408 21.77 -15.51 -11.22
CA GLY A 408 22.95 -14.71 -10.89
C GLY A 408 24.03 -15.50 -10.14
N GLY A 409 23.83 -16.80 -9.94
CA GLY A 409 24.75 -17.67 -9.19
C GLY A 409 24.68 -17.48 -7.68
N LEU A 410 25.68 -18.01 -6.98
CA LEU A 410 25.82 -17.89 -5.54
C LEU A 410 26.62 -16.62 -5.21
N VAL A 411 26.04 -15.72 -4.41
CA VAL A 411 26.60 -14.43 -4.05
C VAL A 411 26.77 -14.34 -2.53
N ASN A 412 27.98 -14.02 -2.07
CA ASN A 412 28.33 -14.01 -0.65
C ASN A 412 28.46 -12.59 -0.11
N GLY A 413 27.81 -12.30 1.02
CA GLY A 413 27.95 -11.06 1.78
C GLY A 413 27.26 -9.82 1.20
N SER A 414 27.36 -9.57 -0.11
CA SER A 414 26.80 -8.37 -0.75
C SER A 414 26.51 -8.57 -2.24
N TYR A 415 25.60 -7.75 -2.77
CA TYR A 415 25.27 -7.70 -4.20
C TYR A 415 25.49 -6.29 -4.75
N SER A 416 26.04 -6.18 -5.95
CA SER A 416 26.31 -4.91 -6.62
C SER A 416 26.06 -5.02 -8.12
N VAL A 417 25.54 -3.95 -8.72
CA VAL A 417 25.28 -3.86 -10.15
C VAL A 417 25.39 -2.42 -10.63
N THR A 418 25.95 -2.23 -11.83
CA THR A 418 25.97 -0.93 -12.50
C THR A 418 24.71 -0.75 -13.34
N LEU A 419 23.95 0.32 -13.06
CA LEU A 419 22.66 0.62 -13.66
C LEU A 419 22.72 1.92 -14.46
N ARG A 420 22.20 1.91 -15.68
CA ARG A 420 21.98 3.11 -16.51
C ARG A 420 20.92 4.03 -15.90
N PRO A 421 20.83 5.30 -16.32
CA PRO A 421 19.78 6.21 -15.85
C PRO A 421 18.38 5.64 -16.03
N GLY A 422 17.59 5.62 -14.95
CA GLY A 422 16.24 5.06 -14.94
C GLY A 422 16.17 3.52 -14.87
N GLU A 423 17.30 2.82 -14.90
CA GLU A 423 17.35 1.35 -14.87
C GLU A 423 17.20 0.79 -13.45
N THR A 424 16.66 -0.43 -13.38
CA THR A 424 16.50 -1.20 -12.15
C THR A 424 17.02 -2.63 -12.31
N ARG A 425 17.43 -3.21 -11.20
CA ARG A 425 17.66 -4.65 -11.03
C ARG A 425 16.74 -5.14 -9.93
N LEU A 426 15.92 -6.14 -10.23
CA LEU A 426 15.10 -6.84 -9.24
C LEU A 426 15.60 -8.28 -9.11
N ILE A 427 16.00 -8.67 -7.91
CA ILE A 427 16.47 -10.02 -7.63
C ILE A 427 15.66 -10.69 -6.54
N ARG A 428 15.58 -12.03 -6.64
CA ARG A 428 15.32 -12.90 -5.51
C ARG A 428 16.66 -13.43 -4.99
N ALA A 429 16.90 -13.31 -3.70
CA ALA A 429 18.02 -13.89 -2.99
C ALA A 429 17.48 -14.98 -2.05
N THR A 430 17.88 -16.21 -2.29
CA THR A 430 17.56 -17.38 -1.46
C THR A 430 18.79 -17.72 -0.62
N PRO A 431 18.80 -17.40 0.69
CA PRO A 431 19.93 -17.74 1.56
C PRO A 431 20.17 -19.26 1.57
N GLN A 432 21.44 -19.68 1.60
CA GLN A 432 21.76 -21.10 1.76
C GLN A 432 21.22 -21.63 3.10
N SER A 433 20.83 -22.91 3.12
CA SER A 433 20.35 -23.56 4.35
C SER A 433 21.43 -23.53 5.44
N GLY A 434 21.03 -23.20 6.66
CA GLY A 434 21.94 -23.00 7.80
C GLY A 434 22.43 -21.56 7.97
N THR A 435 22.10 -20.66 7.04
CA THR A 435 22.30 -19.22 7.24
C THR A 435 21.25 -18.68 8.22
N PRO A 436 21.66 -18.00 9.31
CA PRO A 436 20.71 -17.36 10.22
C PRO A 436 19.86 -16.30 9.50
N VAL A 437 18.55 -16.33 9.77
CA VAL A 437 17.61 -15.30 9.31
C VAL A 437 17.58 -14.19 10.35
N ARG A 438 17.88 -12.95 9.94
CA ARG A 438 17.95 -11.80 10.84
C ARG A 438 16.64 -11.03 10.92
N TYR A 439 16.30 -10.65 12.14
CA TYR A 439 15.22 -9.74 12.48
C TYR A 439 15.81 -8.55 13.24
N GLU A 440 16.10 -7.47 12.51
CA GLU A 440 16.66 -6.24 13.07
C GLU A 440 15.70 -5.63 14.11
N ALA A 441 16.23 -5.17 15.25
CA ALA A 441 15.41 -4.67 16.35
C ALA A 441 14.69 -3.36 15.98
N GLU A 442 15.27 -2.50 15.14
CA GLU A 442 14.62 -1.27 14.70
C GLU A 442 13.40 -1.50 13.80
N ASN A 443 13.17 -2.74 13.35
CA ASN A 443 11.96 -3.16 12.64
C ASN A 443 10.93 -3.84 13.56
N ALA A 444 11.27 -4.04 14.83
CA ALA A 444 10.43 -4.73 15.80
C ALA A 444 9.38 -3.80 16.41
N SER A 445 8.40 -4.38 17.10
CA SER A 445 7.53 -3.62 18.01
C SER A 445 8.23 -3.46 19.36
N PHE A 446 8.20 -2.27 19.95
CA PHE A 446 8.84 -2.03 21.24
C PHE A 446 7.96 -1.17 22.17
N SER A 447 8.22 -1.27 23.47
CA SER A 447 7.48 -0.54 24.50
C SER A 447 7.60 0.98 24.37
N ALA A 448 6.60 1.71 24.86
CA ALA A 448 6.63 3.17 24.90
C ALA A 448 7.90 3.70 25.62
N GLY A 449 8.50 4.74 25.05
CA GLY A 449 9.75 5.34 25.55
C GLY A 449 11.02 4.65 25.06
N ALA A 450 10.93 3.61 24.23
CA ALA A 450 12.07 3.11 23.48
C ALA A 450 12.35 3.96 22.22
N THR A 451 13.60 4.04 21.81
CA THR A 451 14.08 4.75 20.63
C THR A 451 14.92 3.84 19.73
N VAL A 452 15.01 4.19 18.45
CA VAL A 452 15.99 3.62 17.53
C VAL A 452 17.15 4.59 17.45
N ASP A 453 18.29 4.20 18.01
CA ASP A 453 19.48 5.04 18.16
C ASP A 453 20.60 4.58 17.21
N THR A 454 21.57 5.47 16.96
CA THR A 454 22.74 5.22 16.11
C THR A 454 24.04 5.77 16.72
N ASP A 455 24.02 6.13 18.01
CA ASP A 455 25.08 6.87 18.70
C ASP A 455 26.21 5.97 19.26
N HIS A 456 26.08 4.65 19.11
CA HIS A 456 27.10 3.67 19.47
C HIS A 456 27.40 2.76 18.28
N GLY A 457 28.61 2.78 17.72
CA GLY A 457 28.94 1.95 16.56
C GLY A 457 28.94 0.43 16.82
N GLY A 458 28.85 -0.36 15.74
CA GLY A 458 28.98 -1.82 15.77
C GLY A 458 27.66 -2.61 15.66
N PHE A 459 26.52 -1.92 15.57
CA PHE A 459 25.19 -2.49 15.27
C PHE A 459 25.05 -2.92 13.80
N SER A 460 24.06 -3.75 13.49
CA SER A 460 23.63 -4.03 12.11
C SER A 460 22.43 -3.21 11.66
N GLY A 461 22.01 -3.38 10.41
CA GLY A 461 20.90 -2.60 9.86
C GLY A 461 21.15 -1.09 9.86
N THR A 462 20.19 -0.35 10.39
CA THR A 462 20.10 1.12 10.36
C THR A 462 20.20 1.76 11.73
N GLY A 463 20.22 0.97 12.81
CA GLY A 463 20.30 1.42 14.19
C GLY A 463 20.12 0.25 15.14
N PHE A 464 19.89 0.54 16.42
CA PHE A 464 19.54 -0.45 17.44
C PHE A 464 18.42 0.09 18.34
N VAL A 465 17.71 -0.79 19.04
CA VAL A 465 16.67 -0.38 19.99
C VAL A 465 17.26 -0.14 21.38
N ASN A 466 17.06 1.08 21.86
CA ASN A 466 17.32 1.49 23.23
C ASN A 466 16.00 1.61 23.98
N THR A 467 15.77 0.79 25.00
CA THR A 467 14.50 0.78 25.73
C THR A 467 14.51 1.76 26.92
N ALA A 468 13.33 2.19 27.36
CA ALA A 468 13.20 2.90 28.62
C ALA A 468 13.83 2.09 29.79
N ASN A 469 14.50 2.78 30.72
CA ASN A 469 15.01 2.18 31.95
C ASN A 469 13.83 1.88 32.91
N ALA A 470 13.09 0.81 32.61
CA ALA A 470 11.90 0.40 33.35
C ALA A 470 11.69 -1.11 33.25
N ALA A 471 11.15 -1.70 34.33
CA ALA A 471 10.66 -3.07 34.29
C ALA A 471 9.45 -3.14 33.34
N GLY A 472 9.38 -4.19 32.53
CA GLY A 472 8.34 -4.36 31.51
C GLY A 472 8.66 -3.71 30.16
N ALA A 473 9.75 -2.95 30.04
CA ALA A 473 10.21 -2.46 28.73
C ALA A 473 10.58 -3.64 27.83
N TYR A 474 10.20 -3.60 26.55
CA TYR A 474 10.32 -4.77 25.67
C TYR A 474 10.68 -4.45 24.22
N VAL A 475 11.21 -5.47 23.55
CA VAL A 475 11.32 -5.58 22.09
C VAL A 475 10.64 -6.89 21.67
N GLU A 476 9.79 -6.84 20.65
CA GLU A 476 8.99 -7.97 20.16
C GLU A 476 9.07 -8.09 18.64
N TRP A 477 9.55 -9.24 18.19
CA TRP A 477 9.62 -9.62 16.78
C TRP A 477 8.48 -10.55 16.41
N THR A 478 8.09 -10.49 15.15
CA THR A 478 7.31 -11.54 14.49
C THR A 478 8.28 -12.43 13.71
N VAL A 479 8.50 -13.65 14.20
CA VAL A 479 9.43 -14.63 13.65
C VAL A 479 8.65 -15.72 12.90
N GLU A 480 8.91 -15.85 11.60
CA GLU A 480 8.30 -16.89 10.79
C GLU A 480 9.06 -18.20 10.92
N SER A 481 8.37 -19.34 10.92
CA SER A 481 8.97 -20.68 10.84
C SER A 481 8.23 -21.55 9.81
N ALA A 482 8.96 -22.16 8.88
CA ALA A 482 8.36 -22.99 7.83
C ALA A 482 7.75 -24.29 8.38
N THR A 483 8.27 -24.78 9.50
CA THR A 483 7.80 -25.98 10.20
C THR A 483 7.81 -25.74 11.71
N ALA A 484 6.97 -26.48 12.44
CA ALA A 484 7.07 -26.53 13.88
C ALA A 484 8.40 -27.20 14.27
N ARG A 485 9.23 -26.51 15.06
CA ARG A 485 10.56 -26.99 15.48
C ARG A 485 11.06 -26.20 16.68
N ASP A 486 12.00 -26.78 17.41
CA ASP A 486 12.88 -26.00 18.27
C ASP A 486 13.91 -25.29 17.40
N ALA A 487 13.95 -23.96 17.48
CA ALA A 487 14.86 -23.12 16.72
C ALA A 487 15.87 -22.47 17.67
N GLU A 488 17.13 -22.39 17.24
CA GLU A 488 18.12 -21.58 17.91
C GLU A 488 17.88 -20.11 17.57
N LEU A 489 17.70 -19.29 18.61
CA LEU A 489 17.63 -17.84 18.51
C LEU A 489 18.86 -17.23 19.14
N THR A 490 19.44 -16.24 18.47
CA THR A 490 20.57 -15.46 18.96
C THR A 490 20.16 -13.99 19.03
N ILE A 491 20.12 -13.43 20.24
CA ILE A 491 19.81 -12.01 20.46
C ILE A 491 21.12 -11.29 20.66
N ARG A 492 21.42 -10.33 19.78
CA ARG A 492 22.60 -9.49 19.91
C ARG A 492 22.29 -8.23 20.70
N TYR A 493 23.19 -7.90 21.63
CA TYR A 493 22.98 -6.80 22.56
C TYR A 493 24.29 -6.12 22.97
N ALA A 494 24.18 -4.89 23.48
CA ALA A 494 25.27 -4.19 24.16
C ALA A 494 24.82 -3.73 25.55
N ASN A 495 25.64 -3.99 26.56
CA ASN A 495 25.41 -3.55 27.94
C ASN A 495 26.69 -2.88 28.45
N GLY A 496 26.81 -1.58 28.22
CA GLY A 496 27.97 -0.79 28.66
C GLY A 496 28.00 -0.49 30.16
N THR A 497 27.07 -1.03 30.95
CA THR A 497 27.09 -0.91 32.42
C THR A 497 27.94 -2.01 33.05
N THR A 498 28.08 -2.00 34.38
CA THR A 498 28.77 -3.05 35.14
C THR A 498 27.84 -4.12 35.70
N ALA A 499 26.52 -3.93 35.59
CA ALA A 499 25.51 -4.85 36.11
C ALA A 499 24.78 -5.55 34.96
N GLY A 500 24.41 -6.82 35.17
CA GLY A 500 23.57 -7.54 34.22
C GLY A 500 22.18 -6.91 34.12
N ARG A 501 21.58 -6.94 32.92
CA ARG A 501 20.22 -6.45 32.65
C ARG A 501 19.30 -7.62 32.29
N PRO A 502 18.75 -8.36 33.28
CA PRO A 502 18.05 -9.60 33.01
C PRO A 502 16.69 -9.38 32.33
N MET A 503 16.36 -10.26 31.39
CA MET A 503 15.11 -10.20 30.61
C MET A 503 14.40 -11.56 30.55
N ASP A 504 13.07 -11.53 30.57
CA ASP A 504 12.24 -12.67 30.22
C ASP A 504 12.17 -12.79 28.69
N ILE A 505 12.31 -14.00 28.17
CA ILE A 505 12.05 -14.31 26.76
C ILE A 505 10.76 -15.11 26.68
N SER A 506 9.80 -14.60 25.92
CA SER A 506 8.52 -15.26 25.67
C SER A 506 8.32 -15.54 24.20
N VAL A 507 7.67 -16.67 23.90
CA VAL A 507 7.25 -17.07 22.57
C VAL A 507 5.75 -17.31 22.56
N ASN A 508 5.03 -16.66 21.64
CA ASN A 508 3.58 -16.74 21.54
C ASN A 508 2.86 -16.45 22.88
N GLY A 509 3.41 -15.51 23.65
CA GLY A 509 2.90 -15.10 24.97
C GLY A 509 3.31 -15.99 26.15
N ALA A 510 3.97 -17.13 25.91
CA ALA A 510 4.47 -18.00 26.97
C ALA A 510 5.95 -17.71 27.26
N VAL A 511 6.31 -17.46 28.53
CA VAL A 511 7.71 -17.26 28.93
C VAL A 511 8.47 -18.60 28.80
N VAL A 512 9.47 -18.64 27.92
CA VAL A 512 10.31 -19.81 27.65
C VAL A 512 11.69 -19.72 28.32
N SER A 513 12.12 -18.51 28.71
CA SER A 513 13.35 -18.29 29.47
C SER A 513 13.16 -17.11 30.41
N ALA A 514 12.93 -17.37 31.70
CA ALA A 514 12.75 -16.33 32.70
C ALA A 514 14.09 -15.77 33.20
N GLY A 515 14.18 -14.45 33.37
CA GLY A 515 15.32 -13.75 33.99
C GLY A 515 16.67 -14.03 33.32
N ARG A 516 16.70 -14.23 31.99
CA ARG A 516 17.93 -14.50 31.26
C ARG A 516 18.89 -13.35 31.43
N ALA A 517 20.14 -13.65 31.80
CA ALA A 517 21.16 -12.65 31.98
C ALA A 517 21.60 -12.06 30.63
N PHE A 518 21.69 -10.73 30.59
CA PHE A 518 22.39 -9.96 29.56
C PHE A 518 23.50 -9.19 30.26
N ASP A 519 24.65 -9.86 30.39
CA ASP A 519 25.78 -9.40 31.20
C ASP A 519 26.48 -8.17 30.60
N ALA A 520 27.29 -7.50 31.41
CA ALA A 520 28.09 -6.36 30.97
C ALA A 520 28.98 -6.73 29.78
N THR A 521 28.91 -5.95 28.70
CA THR A 521 29.80 -6.08 27.52
C THR A 521 31.03 -5.18 27.63
N GLY A 522 31.11 -4.35 28.68
CA GLY A 522 32.23 -3.46 28.98
C GLY A 522 32.14 -2.08 28.34
N ALA A 523 31.49 -1.96 27.18
CA ALA A 523 31.19 -0.68 26.53
C ALA A 523 29.93 -0.78 25.67
N TRP A 524 29.24 0.34 25.46
CA TRP A 524 28.05 0.38 24.60
C TRP A 524 28.35 0.19 23.11
N THR A 525 29.62 0.30 22.70
CA THR A 525 30.11 -0.03 21.36
C THR A 525 30.58 -1.48 21.23
N THR A 526 30.56 -2.26 22.32
CA THR A 526 30.92 -3.67 22.33
C THR A 526 29.66 -4.52 22.42
N TRP A 527 29.46 -5.35 21.42
CA TRP A 527 28.27 -6.16 21.24
C TRP A 527 28.57 -7.63 21.55
N ALA A 528 27.63 -8.29 22.21
CA ALA A 528 27.67 -9.71 22.54
C ALA A 528 26.38 -10.40 22.09
N ASP A 529 26.44 -11.73 21.99
CA ASP A 529 25.34 -12.55 21.53
C ASP A 529 24.82 -13.42 22.69
N SER A 530 23.50 -13.49 22.85
CA SER A 530 22.82 -14.36 23.82
C SER A 530 21.97 -15.37 23.06
N THR A 531 22.39 -16.64 23.10
CA THR A 531 21.78 -17.72 22.32
C THR A 531 20.92 -18.64 23.18
N LEU A 532 19.78 -19.07 22.65
CA LEU A 532 18.88 -20.03 23.28
C LEU A 532 18.07 -20.84 22.26
N SER A 533 17.67 -22.04 22.64
CA SER A 533 16.68 -22.81 21.87
C SER A 533 15.26 -22.47 22.34
N VAL A 534 14.35 -22.21 21.40
CA VAL A 534 12.93 -21.96 21.70
C VAL A 534 12.00 -22.76 20.77
N PRO A 535 10.80 -23.16 21.25
CA PRO A 535 9.82 -23.82 20.41
C PRO A 535 9.09 -22.82 19.50
N LEU A 536 9.15 -23.05 18.19
CA LEU A 536 8.36 -22.31 17.19
C LEU A 536 7.29 -23.22 16.58
N LYS A 537 6.08 -22.69 16.38
CA LYS A 537 5.07 -23.35 15.53
C LYS A 537 5.29 -23.00 14.05
N THR A 538 4.71 -23.79 13.16
CA THR A 538 4.61 -23.43 11.74
C THR A 538 3.90 -22.08 11.58
N GLY A 539 4.42 -21.26 10.67
CA GLY A 539 3.97 -19.91 10.40
C GLY A 539 4.51 -18.89 11.40
N SER A 540 3.68 -17.90 11.71
CA SER A 540 4.07 -16.73 12.47
C SER A 540 4.15 -16.97 13.98
N ASN A 541 5.24 -16.54 14.61
CA ASN A 541 5.48 -16.62 16.05
C ASN A 541 5.83 -15.24 16.61
N THR A 542 5.24 -14.84 17.74
CA THR A 542 5.75 -13.66 18.45
C THR A 542 6.90 -14.07 19.35
N VAL A 543 8.01 -13.34 19.31
CA VAL A 543 9.15 -13.52 20.21
C VAL A 543 9.42 -12.19 20.89
N ARG A 544 9.29 -12.13 22.21
CA ARG A 544 9.45 -10.91 22.99
C ARG A 544 10.50 -11.07 24.07
N VAL A 545 11.41 -10.11 24.15
CA VAL A 545 12.33 -9.91 25.27
C VAL A 545 11.79 -8.79 26.16
N THR A 546 11.64 -9.03 27.46
CA THR A 546 11.06 -8.06 28.40
C THR A 546 11.97 -7.86 29.61
N ALA A 547 12.35 -6.62 29.89
CA ALA A 547 13.18 -6.27 31.03
C ALA A 547 12.49 -6.61 32.35
N THR A 548 13.19 -7.29 33.25
CA THR A 548 12.64 -7.74 34.54
C THR A 548 12.91 -6.77 35.69
N THR A 549 13.73 -5.74 35.45
CA THR A 549 14.16 -4.79 36.49
C THR A 549 13.95 -3.35 36.05
N ALA A 550 13.92 -2.43 37.02
CA ALA A 550 13.82 -1.00 36.78
C ALA A 550 15.04 -0.42 36.00
N SER A 551 16.12 -1.19 35.85
CA SER A 551 17.26 -0.80 35.03
C SER A 551 17.01 -0.90 33.52
N GLY A 552 15.89 -1.51 33.09
CA GLY A 552 15.55 -1.68 31.68
C GLY A 552 16.37 -2.76 30.96
N ALA A 553 16.20 -2.84 29.64
CA ALA A 553 16.93 -3.76 28.77
C ALA A 553 18.34 -3.22 28.43
N PRO A 554 19.30 -4.07 28.02
CA PRO A 554 20.45 -3.59 27.27
C PRO A 554 20.02 -2.98 25.93
N ASN A 555 20.96 -2.39 25.19
CA ASN A 555 20.70 -2.03 23.79
C ASN A 555 20.56 -3.31 22.99
N ILE A 556 19.51 -3.43 22.18
CA ILE A 556 19.19 -4.62 21.40
C ILE A 556 19.41 -4.32 19.92
N ASP A 557 20.27 -5.10 19.26
CA ASP A 557 20.62 -4.94 17.84
C ASP A 557 19.67 -5.74 16.96
N TYR A 558 19.67 -7.06 17.12
CA TYR A 558 18.84 -7.97 16.33
C TYR A 558 18.56 -9.29 17.03
N LEU A 559 17.66 -10.05 16.43
CA LEU A 559 17.43 -11.46 16.69
C LEU A 559 17.72 -12.27 15.43
N ASP A 560 18.67 -13.20 15.49
CA ASP A 560 18.95 -14.17 14.44
C ASP A 560 18.25 -15.49 14.76
N ARG A 561 17.57 -16.09 13.78
CA ARG A 561 16.96 -17.42 13.87
C ARG A 561 17.73 -18.40 12.98
N GLY A 562 18.35 -19.41 13.60
CA GLY A 562 18.98 -20.54 12.91
C GLY A 562 18.02 -21.39 12.10
#